data_AF-A0A2W5F420-F1
#
_entry.id   AF-A0A2W5F420-F1
#
_cell.length_a   1.000
_cell.length_b   1.000
_cell.length_c   1.000
_cell.angle_alpha   90.00
_cell.angle_beta   90.00
_cell.angle_gamma   90.00
#
_symmetry.space_group_name_H-M   'P 1'
#
loop_
_entity.id
_entity.type
_entity.pdbx_description
1 polymer ?
#
loop_
_entity_poly.entity_id
_entity_poly.type
_entity_poly.pdbx_seq_one_letter_code
_entity_poly.pdbx_strand_id
1 'polypeptide(L)'
;MRTLFKIALFIFGILFSFFGFSQKQKLEKTLLWRISGNGLQKPSYLFGTIHLTDERLFNFQDSVYHAIEVSEGLAIEINPDEMIAEMVNKSLDDKIKGKK
;
A
#
# COMPACT_ATOMS: atom_id res chain seq x y z
N MET A 1 42.63 9.40 -41.08
CA MET A 1 42.48 8.44 -39.95
C MET A 1 41.88 9.10 -38.70
N ARG A 2 42.46 10.18 -38.17
CA ARG A 2 41.94 10.88 -36.97
C ARG A 2 40.53 11.49 -37.12
N THR A 3 40.20 12.00 -38.31
CA THR A 3 38.87 12.57 -38.62
C THR A 3 37.79 11.49 -38.75
N LEU A 4 38.10 10.37 -39.40
CA LEU A 4 37.20 9.21 -39.53
C LEU A 4 36.87 8.59 -38.17
N PHE A 5 37.85 8.50 -37.27
CA PHE A 5 37.64 7.98 -35.91
C PHE A 5 36.67 8.85 -35.10
N LYS A 6 36.78 10.18 -35.20
CA LYS A 6 35.85 11.12 -34.53
C LYS A 6 34.42 11.00 -35.06
N ILE A 7 34.26 10.81 -36.37
CA ILE A 7 32.94 10.61 -37.00
C ILE A 7 32.30 9.31 -36.53
N ALA A 8 33.07 8.22 -36.47
CA ALA A 8 32.58 6.93 -35.97
C ALA A 8 32.12 7.02 -34.50
N LEU A 9 32.88 7.73 -33.66
CA LEU A 9 32.54 7.92 -32.24
C LEU A 9 31.26 8.75 -32.06
N PHE A 10 31.06 9.75 -32.91
CA PHE A 10 29.85 10.58 -32.92
C PHE A 10 28.62 9.78 -33.36
N ILE A 11 28.74 8.98 -34.41
CA ILE A 11 27.66 8.08 -34.89
C ILE A 11 27.30 7.05 -33.80
N PHE A 12 28.31 6.48 -33.14
CA PHE A 12 28.08 5.53 -32.05
C PHE A 12 27.32 6.15 -30.87
N GLY A 13 27.66 7.38 -30.47
CA GLY A 13 26.94 8.10 -29.41
C GLY A 13 25.46 8.39 -29.77
N ILE A 14 25.19 8.74 -31.04
CA ILE A 14 23.82 8.94 -31.52
C ILE A 14 23.04 7.62 -31.51
N LEU A 15 23.64 6.53 -31.99
CA LEU A 15 23.00 5.21 -32.00
C LEU A 15 22.74 4.69 -30.57
N PHE A 16 23.63 4.96 -29.62
CA PHE A 16 23.47 4.54 -28.23
C PHE A 16 22.30 5.25 -27.52
N SER A 17 21.97 6.48 -27.94
CA SER A 17 20.89 7.28 -27.36
C SER A 17 19.50 6.69 -27.60
N PHE A 18 19.33 5.81 -28.60
CA PHE A 18 18.07 5.13 -28.89
C PHE A 18 17.80 3.90 -28.00
N PHE A 19 18.77 3.42 -27.22
CA PHE A 19 18.60 2.29 -26.30
C PHE A 19 18.07 2.69 -24.91
N GLY A 20 17.70 3.97 -24.71
CA GLY A 20 17.10 4.43 -23.47
C GLY A 20 15.64 3.96 -23.31
N PHE A 21 15.42 2.86 -22.58
CA PHE A 21 14.08 2.47 -22.15
C PHE A 21 13.62 3.35 -20.97
N SER A 22 12.84 4.40 -21.24
CA SER A 22 12.08 5.08 -20.18
C SER A 22 10.93 4.17 -19.76
N GLN A 23 11.00 3.61 -18.56
CA GLN A 23 9.95 2.74 -18.04
C GLN A 23 8.75 3.59 -17.59
N LYS A 24 7.78 3.80 -18.49
CA LYS A 24 6.43 4.17 -18.06
C LYS A 24 5.79 2.93 -17.43
N GLN A 25 6.10 2.67 -16.17
CA GLN A 25 5.36 1.67 -15.41
C GLN A 25 3.93 2.21 -15.25
N LYS A 26 2.98 1.62 -15.98
CA LYS A 26 1.56 1.88 -15.77
C LYS A 26 1.22 1.29 -14.41
N LEU A 27 1.11 2.13 -13.38
CA LEU A 27 0.59 1.68 -12.10
C LEU A 27 -0.88 1.31 -12.29
N GLU A 28 -1.25 0.14 -11.79
CA GLU A 28 -2.64 -0.26 -11.70
C GLU A 28 -3.39 0.67 -10.75
N LYS A 29 -4.64 0.99 -11.08
CA LYS A 29 -5.52 1.79 -10.22
C LYS A 29 -6.09 0.89 -9.13
N THR A 30 -5.29 0.66 -8.10
CA THR A 30 -5.66 -0.19 -6.96
C THR A 30 -5.31 0.47 -5.63
N LEU A 31 -6.12 0.18 -4.61
CA LEU A 31 -5.81 0.50 -3.21
C LEU A 31 -5.13 -0.68 -2.50
N LEU A 32 -5.19 -1.89 -3.07
CA LEU A 32 -4.58 -3.09 -2.50
C LEU A 32 -3.25 -3.37 -3.17
N TRP A 33 -2.18 -3.33 -2.37
CA TRP A 33 -0.80 -3.57 -2.79
C TRP A 33 -0.26 -4.82 -2.11
N ARG A 34 0.37 -5.71 -2.89
CA ARG A 34 1.12 -6.86 -2.37
C ARG A 34 2.58 -6.49 -2.17
N ILE A 35 3.09 -6.71 -0.98
CA ILE A 35 4.48 -6.52 -0.58
C ILE A 35 5.12 -7.92 -0.48
N SER A 36 6.22 -8.13 -1.19
CA SER A 36 6.94 -9.41 -1.22
C SER A 36 8.43 -9.18 -1.45
N GLY A 37 9.27 -10.15 -1.08
CA GLY A 37 10.73 -10.06 -1.21
C GLY A 37 11.43 -9.64 0.10
N ASN A 38 12.69 -9.22 0.02
CA ASN A 38 13.51 -8.76 1.15
C ASN A 38 13.50 -9.70 2.38
N GLY A 39 13.52 -11.01 2.16
CA GLY A 39 13.52 -12.02 3.23
C GLY A 39 12.14 -12.33 3.83
N LEU A 40 11.06 -11.75 3.31
CA LEU A 40 9.69 -12.13 3.68
C LEU A 40 9.39 -13.57 3.24
N GLN A 41 8.99 -14.42 4.19
CA GLN A 41 8.58 -15.81 3.91
C GLN A 41 7.16 -15.91 3.33
N LYS A 42 6.32 -14.92 3.62
CA LYS A 42 4.95 -14.78 3.11
C LYS A 42 4.72 -13.33 2.66
N PRO A 43 3.87 -13.08 1.66
CA PRO A 43 3.56 -11.71 1.27
C PRO A 43 2.82 -10.97 2.39
N SER A 44 3.00 -9.66 2.45
CA SER A 44 2.18 -8.73 3.22
C SER A 44 1.33 -7.90 2.29
N TYR A 45 0.27 -7.29 2.80
CA TYR A 45 -0.66 -6.50 2.00
C TYR A 45 -0.86 -5.12 2.63
N LEU A 46 -0.83 -4.09 1.80
CA LEU A 46 -1.17 -2.73 2.19
C LEU A 46 -2.43 -2.32 1.44
N PHE A 47 -3.51 -2.14 2.20
CA PHE A 47 -4.70 -1.48 1.71
C PHE A 47 -4.57 0.02 2.03
N GLY A 48 -4.92 0.90 1.10
CA GLY A 48 -4.83 2.36 1.27
C GLY A 48 -5.58 2.91 2.49
N THR A 49 -5.54 4.22 2.70
CA THR A 49 -6.18 4.84 3.86
C THR A 49 -7.70 4.98 3.68
N ILE A 50 -8.43 4.91 4.79
CA ILE A 50 -9.89 5.13 4.86
C ILE A 50 -10.11 6.29 5.84
N HIS A 51 -10.60 7.43 5.35
CA HIS A 51 -10.88 8.63 6.17
C HIS A 51 -12.38 8.94 6.31
N LEU A 52 -13.23 8.04 5.83
CA LEU A 52 -14.68 8.19 5.81
C LEU A 52 -15.31 7.07 6.63
N THR A 53 -16.39 7.39 7.33
CA THR A 53 -17.12 6.45 8.20
C THR A 53 -18.37 5.87 7.53
N ASP A 54 -18.47 5.97 6.19
CA ASP A 54 -19.60 5.45 5.42
C ASP A 54 -19.55 3.92 5.36
N GLU A 55 -20.59 3.27 5.86
CA GLU A 55 -20.72 1.80 5.92
C GLU A 55 -20.48 1.10 4.57
N ARG A 56 -20.83 1.77 3.46
CA ARG A 56 -20.69 1.22 2.10
C ARG A 56 -19.24 1.02 1.71
N LEU A 57 -18.31 1.77 2.31
CA LEU A 57 -16.87 1.69 2.04
C LEU A 57 -16.23 0.44 2.65
N PHE A 58 -16.89 -0.16 3.64
CA PHE A 58 -16.43 -1.39 4.30
C PHE A 58 -16.93 -2.66 3.63
N ASN A 59 -17.72 -2.54 2.54
CA ASN A 59 -18.01 -3.66 1.65
C ASN A 59 -16.84 -3.86 0.67
N PHE A 60 -15.76 -4.46 1.17
CA PHE A 60 -14.55 -4.65 0.37
C PHE A 60 -14.76 -5.65 -0.77
N GLN A 61 -13.88 -5.59 -1.78
CA GLN A 61 -13.84 -6.60 -2.84
C GLN A 61 -13.19 -7.90 -2.33
N ASP A 62 -13.51 -9.03 -2.96
CA ASP A 62 -13.00 -10.37 -2.60
C ASP A 62 -11.47 -10.43 -2.43
N SER A 63 -10.74 -9.65 -3.22
CA SER A 63 -9.27 -9.57 -3.15
C SER A 63 -8.77 -9.03 -1.81
N VAL A 64 -9.49 -8.08 -1.20
CA VAL A 64 -9.16 -7.52 0.11
C VAL A 64 -9.51 -8.51 1.20
N TYR A 65 -10.67 -9.16 1.13
CA TYR A 65 -11.03 -10.22 2.09
C TYR A 65 -10.02 -11.36 2.07
N HIS A 66 -9.61 -11.80 0.88
CA HIS A 66 -8.57 -12.81 0.73
C HIS A 66 -7.24 -12.33 1.34
N ALA A 67 -6.83 -11.09 1.10
CA ALA A 67 -5.62 -10.52 1.68
C ALA A 67 -5.66 -10.49 3.22
N ILE A 68 -6.81 -10.19 3.81
CA ILE A 68 -7.03 -10.24 5.26
C ILE A 68 -6.92 -11.69 5.76
N GLU A 69 -7.58 -12.64 5.09
CA GLU A 69 -7.63 -14.06 5.49
C GLU A 69 -6.24 -14.73 5.48
N VAL A 70 -5.39 -14.42 4.50
CA VAL A 70 -4.05 -15.02 4.39
C VAL A 70 -2.98 -14.30 5.23
N SER A 71 -3.30 -13.12 5.77
CA SER A 71 -2.37 -12.35 6.60
C SER A 71 -2.35 -12.88 8.03
N GLU A 72 -1.15 -13.03 8.60
CA GLU A 72 -0.97 -13.54 9.97
C GLU A 72 -1.39 -12.53 11.05
N GLY A 73 -1.52 -11.25 10.68
CA GLY A 73 -1.93 -10.18 11.58
C GLY A 73 -2.44 -8.97 10.82
N LEU A 74 -3.15 -8.11 11.53
CA LEU A 74 -3.74 -6.88 11.03
C LEU A 74 -3.19 -5.68 11.82
N ALA A 75 -2.71 -4.66 11.11
CA ALA A 75 -2.33 -3.38 11.68
C ALA A 75 -3.23 -2.29 11.08
N ILE A 76 -3.82 -1.45 11.94
CA ILE A 76 -4.69 -0.35 11.58
C ILE A 76 -4.31 0.91 12.36
N GLU A 77 -4.72 2.07 11.87
CA GLU A 77 -4.66 3.32 12.62
C GLU A 77 -5.71 3.30 13.74
N ILE A 78 -5.32 3.74 14.92
CA ILE A 78 -6.20 3.90 16.08
C ILE A 78 -6.06 5.34 16.55
N ASN A 79 -7.18 6.04 16.74
CA ASN A 79 -7.20 7.33 17.42
C ASN A 79 -7.23 7.09 18.94
N PRO A 80 -6.15 7.41 19.70
CA PRO A 80 -6.10 7.14 21.13
C PRO A 80 -7.17 7.91 21.94
N ASP A 81 -7.52 9.11 21.50
CA ASP A 81 -8.50 9.95 22.21
C ASP A 81 -9.91 9.33 22.11
N GLU A 82 -10.28 8.87 20.92
CA GLU A 82 -11.55 8.15 20.70
C GLU A 82 -11.58 6.82 21.45
N MET A 83 -10.48 6.06 21.41
CA MET A 83 -10.37 4.79 22.13
C MET A 83 -10.55 4.99 23.64
N ILE A 84 -9.88 5.98 24.24
CA ILE A 84 -10.01 6.27 25.67
C ILE A 84 -11.43 6.69 26.02
N ALA A 85 -12.04 7.57 25.21
CA ALA A 85 -13.42 8.01 25.42
C ALA A 85 -14.40 6.83 25.39
N GLU A 86 -14.27 5.93 24.43
CA GLU A 86 -15.11 4.74 24.31
C GLU A 86 -14.92 3.78 25.50
N MET A 87 -13.67 3.54 25.92
CA MET A 87 -13.37 2.70 27.09
C MET A 87 -14.00 3.26 28.37
N VAL A 88 -13.92 4.58 28.59
CA VAL A 88 -14.52 5.24 29.75
C VAL A 88 -16.04 5.09 29.69
N ASN A 89 -16.68 5.42 28.56
CA ASN A 89 -18.13 5.33 28.40
C ASN A 89 -18.64 3.91 28.66
N LYS A 90 -17.96 2.89 28.10
CA LYS A 90 -18.31 1.48 28.35
C LYS A 90 -18.18 1.09 29.83
N SER A 91 -17.13 1.54 30.50
CA SER A 91 -16.95 1.29 31.94
C SER A 91 -18.05 1.92 32.82
N LEU A 92 -18.57 3.08 32.39
CA LEU A 92 -19.68 3.75 33.06
C LEU A 92 -20.99 3.02 32.80
N ASP A 93 -21.24 2.61 31.55
CA ASP A 93 -22.42 1.83 31.18
C ASP A 93 -22.51 0.50 31.93
N ASP A 94 -21.38 -0.22 32.05
CA ASP A 94 -21.32 -1.48 32.80
C ASP A 94 -21.62 -1.28 34.29
N LYS A 95 -21.13 -0.17 34.88
CA LYS A 95 -21.46 0.20 36.28
C LYS A 95 -22.93 0.57 36.45
N ILE A 96 -23.55 1.21 35.46
CA ILE A 96 -24.97 1.59 35.50
C ILE A 96 -25.86 0.35 35.32
N LYS A 97 -25.53 -0.53 34.37
CA LYS A 97 -26.30 -1.75 34.08
C LYS A 97 -26.13 -2.82 35.15
N GLY A 98 -24.94 -2.98 35.73
CA GLY A 98 -24.66 -3.91 36.83
C GLY A 98 -25.21 -3.49 38.20
N LYS A 99 -25.87 -2.33 38.29
CA LYS A 99 -26.54 -1.82 39.50
C LYS A 99 -28.04 -2.15 39.56
N LYS A 100 -28.54 -3.00 38.65
CA LYS A 100 -29.86 -3.62 38.73
C LYS A 100 -29.77 -5.00 39.36
#